data_AF-A0A928RZ19-F1
#
_entry.id   AF-A0A928RZ19-F1
#
_cell.length_a   1.000
_cell.length_b   1.000
_cell.length_c   1.000
_cell.angle_alpha   90.00
_cell.angle_beta   90.00
_cell.angle_gamma   90.00
#
_symmetry.space_group_name_H-M   'P 1'
#
loop_
_entity.id
_entity.type
_entity.pdbx_description
1 polymer ?
#
loop_
_entity_poly.entity_id
_entity_poly.type
_entity_poly.pdbx_seq_one_letter_code
_entity_poly.pdbx_strand_id
1 'polypeptide(L)'
;MNFMENIFGFNAVVAVLDVLIVAFVLYWLMLMFKGTRAERMLWGLGIIVTVYFVSQRFELLTLHWILSNFLGSIVIFIIVGFQQDIRRALVPWASPSAPGTQ
;
A
#
# COMPACT_ATOMS: atom_id res chain seq x y z
N MET A 1 42.63 -4.46 -9.55
CA MET A 1 41.57 -3.53 -9.11
C MET A 1 40.23 -4.05 -9.60
N ASN A 2 39.59 -4.95 -8.85
CA ASN A 2 38.59 -5.87 -9.45
C ASN A 2 37.15 -5.63 -8.94
N PHE A 3 36.91 -4.53 -8.22
CA PHE A 3 35.61 -4.21 -7.64
C PHE A 3 34.65 -3.48 -8.59
N MET A 4 35.15 -2.86 -9.66
CA MET A 4 34.31 -2.10 -10.60
C MET A 4 33.53 -2.99 -11.57
N GLU A 5 34.16 -3.99 -12.19
CA GLU A 5 33.53 -4.79 -13.25
C GLU A 5 32.30 -5.58 -12.77
N ASN A 6 32.29 -6.00 -11.51
CA ASN A 6 31.18 -6.76 -10.92
C ASN A 6 29.96 -5.88 -10.55
N ILE A 7 30.07 -4.54 -10.62
CA ILE A 7 28.94 -3.62 -10.47
C ILE A 7 28.22 -3.42 -11.81
N PHE A 8 28.96 -3.25 -12.90
CA PHE A 8 28.41 -2.79 -14.18
C PHE A 8 27.87 -3.90 -15.10
N GLY A 9 28.33 -5.15 -14.97
CA GLY A 9 28.01 -6.21 -15.96
C GLY A 9 26.62 -6.86 -15.84
N PHE A 10 26.15 -7.14 -14.63
CA PHE A 10 24.96 -8.00 -14.42
C PHE A 10 24.01 -7.43 -13.35
N ASN A 11 24.55 -7.03 -12.19
CA ASN A 11 23.76 -6.50 -11.07
C ASN A 11 22.98 -5.22 -11.44
N ALA A 12 23.58 -4.33 -12.23
CA ALA A 12 22.90 -3.13 -12.73
C ALA A 12 21.68 -3.46 -13.63
N VAL A 13 21.78 -4.50 -14.47
CA VAL A 13 20.67 -4.93 -15.35
C VAL A 13 19.52 -5.52 -14.51
N VAL A 14 19.84 -6.33 -13.50
CA VAL A 14 18.85 -6.87 -12.55
C VAL A 14 18.16 -5.76 -11.76
N ALA A 15 18.90 -4.77 -11.26
CA ALA A 15 18.33 -3.64 -10.52
C ALA A 15 17.44 -2.74 -11.40
N VAL A 16 17.82 -2.51 -12.66
CA VAL A 16 16.97 -1.78 -13.63
C VAL A 16 15.69 -2.58 -13.96
N LEU A 17 15.79 -3.90 -14.11
CA LEU A 17 14.62 -4.77 -14.33
C LEU A 17 13.67 -4.79 -13.12
N ASP A 18 14.19 -4.86 -11.89
CA ASP A 18 13.37 -4.78 -10.66
C ASP A 18 12.60 -3.46 -10.60
N VAL A 19 13.29 -2.32 -10.74
CA VAL A 19 12.66 -0.99 -10.76
C VAL A 19 11.62 -0.86 -11.88
N LEU A 20 11.87 -1.42 -13.08
CA LEU A 20 10.90 -1.42 -14.18
C LEU A 20 9.68 -2.31 -13.89
N ILE A 21 9.85 -3.48 -13.27
CA ILE A 21 8.76 -4.36 -12.87
C ILE A 21 7.90 -3.68 -11.79
N VAL A 22 8.53 -3.10 -10.76
CA VAL A 22 7.84 -2.33 -9.72
C VAL A 22 7.10 -1.13 -10.32
N ALA A 23 7.72 -0.38 -11.24
CA ALA A 23 7.09 0.76 -11.91
C ALA A 23 5.90 0.35 -12.80
N PHE A 24 6.01 -0.77 -13.54
CA PHE A 24 4.92 -1.30 -14.34
C PHE A 24 3.74 -1.77 -13.47
N VAL A 25 4.03 -2.48 -12.37
CA VAL A 25 3.03 -2.88 -11.38
C VAL A 25 2.36 -1.64 -10.78
N LEU A 26 3.12 -0.62 -10.35
CA LEU A 26 2.57 0.65 -9.84
C LEU A 26 1.72 1.40 -10.88
N TYR A 27 2.08 1.37 -12.16
CA TYR A 27 1.27 1.96 -13.24
C TYR A 27 -0.07 1.23 -13.41
N TRP A 28 -0.06 -0.10 -13.43
CA TRP A 28 -1.28 -0.93 -13.47
C TRP A 28 -2.16 -0.69 -12.25
N LEU A 29 -1.55 -0.58 -11.07
CA LEU A 29 -2.23 -0.23 -9.82
C LEU A 29 -2.86 1.15 -9.90
N MET A 30 -2.18 2.19 -10.40
CA MET A 30 -2.78 3.52 -10.60
C MET A 30 -4.02 3.46 -11.50
N LEU A 31 -4.03 2.56 -12.49
CA LEU A 31 -5.17 2.36 -13.39
C LEU A 31 -6.40 1.77 -12.64
N MET A 32 -6.20 0.93 -11.62
CA MET A 32 -7.27 0.42 -10.73
C MET A 32 -7.95 1.51 -9.89
N PHE A 33 -7.33 2.66 -9.63
CA PHE A 33 -7.94 3.71 -8.80
C PHE A 33 -9.16 4.37 -9.47
N LYS A 34 -9.46 4.04 -10.74
CA LYS A 34 -10.80 4.18 -11.34
C LYS A 34 -11.78 3.12 -10.79
N GLY A 35 -12.10 3.22 -9.51
CA GLY A 35 -13.03 2.34 -8.80
C GLY A 35 -13.76 3.04 -7.66
N THR A 36 -14.68 2.32 -7.01
CA THR A 36 -15.47 2.80 -5.87
C THR A 36 -14.62 3.00 -4.61
N ARG A 37 -15.19 3.63 -3.58
CA ARG A 37 -14.51 3.89 -2.29
C ARG A 37 -13.94 2.62 -1.65
N ALA A 38 -14.67 1.50 -1.70
CA ALA A 38 -14.25 0.25 -1.07
C ALA A 38 -13.10 -0.42 -1.84
N GLU A 39 -13.21 -0.52 -3.17
CA GLU A 39 -12.14 -1.05 -4.03
C GLU A 39 -10.84 -0.26 -3.87
N ARG A 40 -10.94 1.07 -3.71
CA ARG A 40 -9.80 1.95 -3.49
C ARG A 40 -9.03 1.65 -2.19
N MET A 41 -9.70 1.17 -1.14
CA MET A 41 -9.03 0.71 0.10
C MET A 41 -8.41 -0.68 -0.07
N LEU A 42 -9.12 -1.61 -0.74
CA LEU A 42 -8.63 -2.96 -1.03
C LEU A 42 -7.35 -2.95 -1.88
N TRP A 43 -7.34 -2.18 -2.97
CA TRP A 43 -6.13 -1.97 -3.77
C TRP A 43 -5.02 -1.35 -2.93
N GLY A 44 -5.29 -0.27 -2.16
CA GLY A 44 -4.30 0.36 -1.28
C GLY A 44 -3.59 -0.62 -0.33
N LEU A 45 -4.32 -1.57 0.26
CA LEU A 45 -3.75 -2.59 1.14
C LEU A 45 -2.98 -3.67 0.35
N GLY A 46 -3.52 -4.13 -0.78
CA GLY A 46 -2.86 -5.08 -1.68
C GLY A 46 -1.52 -4.58 -2.24
N ILE A 47 -1.39 -3.26 -2.48
CA ILE A 47 -0.14 -2.61 -2.90
C ILE A 47 0.96 -2.80 -1.86
N ILE A 48 0.65 -2.52 -0.59
CA ILE A 48 1.62 -2.59 0.51
C ILE A 48 2.16 -4.02 0.64
N VAL A 49 1.30 -5.03 0.55
CA VAL A 49 1.68 -6.45 0.59
C VAL A 49 2.52 -6.84 -0.64
N THR A 50 2.14 -6.38 -1.84
CA THR A 50 2.87 -6.69 -3.09
C THR A 50 4.28 -6.10 -3.06
N VAL A 51 4.41 -4.82 -2.68
CA VAL A 51 5.71 -4.14 -2.57
C VAL A 51 6.57 -4.77 -1.46
N TYR A 52 5.97 -5.27 -0.36
CA TYR A 52 6.70 -6.00 0.68
C TYR A 52 7.29 -7.32 0.16
N PHE A 53 6.50 -8.09 -0.58
CA PHE A 53 6.96 -9.38 -1.13
C PHE A 53 8.10 -9.19 -2.14
N VAL A 54 8.04 -8.15 -2.98
CA VAL A 54 9.14 -7.75 -3.87
C VAL A 54 10.36 -7.28 -3.06
N SER A 55 10.18 -6.36 -2.11
CA SER A 55 11.26 -5.84 -1.24
C SER A 55 12.02 -6.93 -0.50
N GLN A 56 11.32 -8.00 -0.08
CA GLN A 56 11.90 -9.15 0.59
C GLN A 56 12.64 -10.06 -0.40
N ARG A 57 12.14 -10.21 -1.64
CA ARG A 57 12.75 -11.06 -2.67
C ARG A 57 14.07 -10.50 -3.23
N PHE A 58 14.22 -9.18 -3.24
CA PHE A 58 15.39 -8.46 -3.76
C PHE A 58 16.34 -7.92 -2.68
N GLU A 59 16.14 -8.31 -1.40
CA GLU A 59 16.99 -7.93 -0.25
C GLU A 59 17.26 -6.40 -0.13
N LEU A 60 16.30 -5.57 -0.55
CA LEU A 60 16.42 -4.11 -0.60
C LEU A 60 16.44 -3.51 0.80
N LEU A 61 17.60 -3.51 1.45
CA LEU A 61 17.83 -3.17 2.86
C LEU A 61 17.13 -1.87 3.31
N THR A 62 17.22 -0.80 2.50
CA THR A 62 16.54 0.49 2.78
C THR A 62 15.02 0.42 2.62
N LEU A 63 14.53 -0.26 1.58
CA LEU A 63 13.09 -0.35 1.30
C LEU A 63 12.41 -1.28 2.31
N HIS A 64 13.07 -2.37 2.69
CA HIS A 64 12.64 -3.27 3.76
C HIS A 64 12.59 -2.55 5.11
N TRP A 65 13.57 -1.68 5.43
CA TRP A 65 13.54 -0.86 6.65
C TRP A 65 12.36 0.12 6.65
N ILE A 66 12.16 0.89 5.57
CA ILE A 66 11.01 1.81 5.46
C ILE A 66 9.70 1.04 5.62
N LEU A 67 9.56 -0.08 4.92
CA LEU A 67 8.32 -0.84 4.84
C LEU A 67 8.03 -1.64 6.12
N SER A 68 9.05 -2.09 6.86
CA SER A 68 8.89 -2.65 8.20
C SER A 68 8.35 -1.62 9.20
N ASN A 69 8.83 -0.37 9.15
CA ASN A 69 8.31 0.72 9.97
C ASN A 69 6.87 1.12 9.55
N PHE A 70 6.59 1.10 8.25
CA PHE A 70 5.27 1.37 7.70
C PHE A 70 4.25 0.28 8.07
N LEU A 71 4.64 -1.00 8.03
CA LEU A 71 3.83 -2.13 8.50
C LEU A 71 3.56 -2.05 10.00
N GLY A 72 4.54 -1.66 10.82
CA GLY A 72 4.31 -1.35 12.24
C GLY A 72 3.30 -0.23 12.47
N SER A 73 3.15 0.68 11.49
CA SER A 73 2.20 1.81 11.50
C SER A 73 0.85 1.48 10.85
N ILE A 74 0.65 0.29 10.29
CA ILE A 74 -0.51 -0.02 9.43
C ILE A 74 -1.84 0.04 10.19
N VAL A 75 -1.83 -0.22 11.50
CA VAL A 75 -3.01 -0.11 12.37
C VAL A 75 -3.58 1.31 12.36
N ILE A 76 -2.72 2.34 12.35
CA ILE A 76 -3.13 3.75 12.27
C ILE A 76 -3.72 4.05 10.89
N PHE A 77 -3.11 3.53 9.81
CA PHE A 77 -3.66 3.66 8.45
C PHE A 77 -5.04 3.01 8.30
N ILE A 78 -5.24 1.83 8.88
CA ILE A 78 -6.54 1.14 8.91
C ILE A 78 -7.57 2.00 9.67
N ILE A 79 -7.24 2.48 10.88
CA ILE A 79 -8.14 3.32 11.68
C ILE A 79 -8.50 4.61 10.93
N VAL A 80 -7.52 5.35 10.40
CA VAL A 80 -7.74 6.62 9.68
C VAL A 80 -8.50 6.41 8.37
N GLY A 81 -8.28 5.29 7.68
CA GLY A 81 -9.07 4.91 6.51
C GLY A 81 -10.54 4.69 6.85
N PHE A 82 -10.82 3.83 7.84
CA PHE A 82 -12.20 3.49 8.23
C PHE A 82 -12.89 4.54 9.12
N GLN A 83 -12.19 5.58 9.61
CA GLN A 83 -12.78 6.67 10.41
C GLN A 83 -14.03 7.27 9.77
N GLN A 84 -14.05 7.47 8.44
CA GLN A 84 -15.22 8.04 7.78
C GLN A 84 -16.42 7.10 7.76
N ASP A 85 -16.20 5.80 7.67
CA ASP A 85 -17.27 4.80 7.54
C ASP A 85 -17.80 4.37 8.91
N ILE A 86 -16.92 4.26 9.92
CA ILE A 86 -17.30 4.16 11.35
C ILE A 86 -18.17 5.36 11.75
N ARG A 87 -17.74 6.59 11.40
CA ARG A 87 -18.54 7.80 11.65
C ARG A 87 -19.90 7.78 10.93
N ARG A 88 -19.97 7.25 9.71
CA ARG A 88 -21.24 7.12 8.96
C ARG A 88 -22.17 6.06 9.57
N ALA A 89 -21.62 4.94 10.05
CA ALA A 89 -22.40 3.87 10.68
C ALA A 89 -22.97 4.26 12.06
N LEU A 90 -22.25 5.10 12.81
CA LEU A 90 -22.70 5.57 14.13
C LEU A 90 -23.78 6.67 14.07
N VAL A 91 -23.83 7.49 13.01
CA VAL A 91 -24.80 8.61 12.91
C VAL A 91 -26.27 8.15 13.00
N PRO A 92 -26.73 7.10 12.28
CA PRO A 92 -28.09 6.57 12.44
C PRO A 92 -28.42 6.02 13.83
N TRP A 93 -27.42 5.54 14.58
CA TRP A 93 -27.60 5.11 15.98
C TRP A 93 -27.58 6.30 16.97
N ALA A 94 -26.96 7.42 16.59
CA ALA A 94 -26.85 8.61 17.42
C ALA A 94 -28.06 9.55 17.29
N SER A 95 -28.89 9.42 16.25
CA SER A 95 -30.20 10.06 16.20
C SER A 95 -31.18 9.29 17.10
N PRO A 96 -31.73 9.89 18.17
CA PRO A 96 -32.81 9.25 18.92
C PRO A 96 -34.02 9.12 17.99
N SER A 97 -34.48 7.90 17.77
CA SER A 97 -35.81 7.65 17.23
C SER A 97 -36.83 8.10 18.27
N ALA A 98 -37.19 9.38 18.26
CA ALA A 98 -38.23 9.94 19.10
C ALA A 98 -39.61 9.56 18.50
N PRO A 99 -40.34 8.57 19.07
CA PRO A 99 -41.58 8.10 18.49
C PRO A 99 -42.69 8.96 19.09
N GLY A 100 -43.02 10.05 18.41
CA GLY A 100 -44.06 10.99 18.82
C GLY A 100 -44.66 11.71 17.61
N THR A 101 -45.97 11.97 17.68
CA THR A 101 -46.78 12.64 16.64
C THR A 101 -46.89 11.89 15.30
N GLN A 102 -47.60 10.77 15.32
CA GLN A 102 -49.06 10.79 15.07
C GLN A 102 -49.75 9.78 15.99
#